data_AF-A0AAC9FGN4-F1
#
_entry.id   AF-A0AAC9FGN4-F1
#
_cell.length_a   1.000
_cell.length_b   1.000
_cell.length_c   1.000
_cell.angle_alpha   90.00
_cell.angle_beta   90.00
_cell.angle_gamma   90.00
#
_symmetry.space_group_name_H-M   'P 1'
#
loop_
_entity.id
_entity.type
_entity.pdbx_description
1 polymer ?
#
loop_
_entity_poly.entity_id
_entity_poly.type
_entity_poly.pdbx_seq_one_letter_code
_entity_poly.pdbx_strand_id
1 'polypeptide(L)'
;MSDDDDIWNQRGTLTRVHDEGADVALPPLPAGEAELRPLRDLLSEFAAAPAWERERYSLILDNGQAFSADDIAALLQRPDSPVQ
;
A
#
# COMPACT_ATOMS: atom_id res chain seq x y z
N MET A 1 -0.22 9.18 26.01
CA MET A 1 -0.53 10.00 24.83
C MET A 1 0.33 9.42 23.74
N SER A 2 -0.19 8.39 23.09
CA SER A 2 0.60 7.39 22.37
C SER A 2 0.69 7.78 20.90
N ASP A 3 1.92 8.05 20.44
CA ASP A 3 2.58 7.59 19.20
C ASP A 3 1.85 7.56 17.83
N ASP A 4 0.58 7.96 17.74
CA ASP A 4 -0.23 7.82 16.51
C ASP A 4 0.23 8.77 15.38
N ASP A 5 0.95 9.83 15.72
CA ASP A 5 1.50 10.81 14.75
C ASP A 5 2.58 10.19 13.83
N ASP A 6 3.27 9.11 14.24
CA ASP A 6 4.38 8.53 13.47
C ASP A 6 3.96 7.38 12.54
N ILE A 7 2.69 6.94 12.57
CA ILE A 7 2.21 5.85 11.72
C ILE A 7 2.45 6.12 10.22
N TRP A 8 2.39 7.38 9.81
CA TRP A 8 2.62 7.80 8.44
C TRP A 8 4.10 7.69 8.00
N ASN A 9 5.05 7.73 8.94
CA ASN A 9 6.47 7.51 8.71
C ASN A 9 6.85 6.02 8.73
N GLN A 10 5.98 5.14 9.22
CA GLN A 10 6.26 3.70 9.29
C GLN A 10 6.54 3.16 7.90
N ARG A 11 7.66 2.45 7.77
CA ARG A 11 8.08 1.89 6.49
C ARG A 11 7.35 0.58 6.26
N GLY A 12 6.96 0.35 5.02
CA GLY A 12 6.29 -0.87 4.61
C GLY A 12 6.41 -1.09 3.12
N THR A 13 5.74 -2.13 2.67
CA THR A 13 5.68 -2.51 1.27
C THR A 13 4.23 -2.54 0.84
N LEU A 14 3.92 -1.81 -0.23
CA LEU A 14 2.66 -1.94 -0.93
C LEU A 14 2.83 -3.04 -1.98
N THR A 15 2.12 -4.14 -1.78
CA THR A 15 2.09 -5.30 -2.67
C THR A 15 0.79 -5.31 -3.44
N ARG A 16 0.86 -5.72 -4.71
CA ARG A 16 -0.31 -5.93 -5.56
C ARG A 16 -0.48 -7.42 -5.77
N VAL A 17 -1.63 -7.95 -5.38
CA VAL A 17 -2.03 -9.32 -5.69
C VAL A 17 -2.31 -9.38 -7.19
N HIS A 18 -1.39 -9.99 -7.94
CA HIS A 18 -1.63 -10.33 -9.33
C HIS A 18 -2.40 -11.65 -9.36
N ASP A 19 -3.62 -11.60 -9.90
CA ASP A 19 -4.41 -12.79 -10.21
C ASP A 19 -3.62 -13.60 -11.25
N GLU A 20 -3.16 -14.81 -10.91
CA GLU A 20 -2.46 -15.76 -11.80
C GLU A 20 -3.41 -16.38 -12.85
N GLY A 21 -4.29 -15.58 -13.44
CA GLY A 21 -5.39 -16.03 -14.29
C GLY A 21 -5.10 -16.11 -15.79
N ALA A 22 -3.89 -15.83 -16.26
CA ALA A 22 -3.61 -15.90 -17.70
C ALA A 22 -2.17 -16.30 -18.01
N ASP A 23 -2.04 -17.27 -18.90
CA ASP A 23 -0.86 -17.76 -19.62
C ASP A 23 -0.24 -16.64 -20.50
N VAL A 24 0.05 -15.50 -19.89
CA VAL A 24 0.67 -14.34 -20.52
C VAL A 24 2.08 -14.28 -19.99
N ALA A 25 3.05 -14.32 -20.90
CA ALA A 25 4.46 -14.05 -20.60
C ALA A 25 4.53 -12.74 -19.80
N LEU A 26 4.64 -12.87 -18.48
CA LEU A 26 4.71 -11.74 -17.56
C LEU A 26 5.96 -10.95 -17.99
N PRO A 27 5.83 -9.65 -18.32
CA PRO A 27 7.01 -8.81 -18.43
C PRO A 27 7.78 -8.97 -17.11
N PRO A 28 9.13 -9.03 -17.15
CA PRO A 28 9.92 -9.19 -15.96
C PRO A 28 9.43 -8.18 -14.94
N LEU A 29 9.09 -8.66 -13.74
CA LEU A 29 8.75 -7.82 -12.59
C LEU A 29 9.68 -6.62 -12.65
N PRO A 30 9.17 -5.36 -12.71
CA PRO A 30 10.06 -4.23 -12.60
C PRO A 30 10.88 -4.50 -11.34
N ALA A 31 12.20 -4.54 -11.49
CA ALA A 31 13.15 -4.77 -10.42
C ALA A 31 13.18 -3.59 -9.44
N GLY A 32 12.03 -2.98 -9.16
CA GLY A 32 11.77 -2.33 -7.91
C GLY A 32 11.67 -3.47 -6.90
N GLU A 33 12.80 -3.77 -6.27
CA GLU A 33 12.83 -4.44 -4.97
C GLU A 33 11.66 -3.89 -4.13
N ALA A 34 11.02 -4.75 -3.34
CA ALA A 34 9.99 -4.36 -2.38
C ALA A 34 10.59 -3.35 -1.39
N GLU A 35 10.71 -2.09 -1.82
CA GLU A 35 11.47 -1.08 -1.14
C GLU A 35 10.58 -0.57 -0.03
N LEU A 36 11.05 -0.73 1.20
CA LEU A 36 10.36 -0.29 2.39
C LEU A 36 10.23 1.24 2.31
N ARG A 37 9.06 1.72 1.91
CA ARG A 37 8.72 3.14 1.77
C ARG A 37 7.79 3.56 2.91
N PRO A 38 7.84 4.83 3.35
CA PRO A 38 6.96 5.30 4.40
C PRO A 38 5.50 5.20 3.96
N LEU A 39 4.61 4.90 4.92
CA LEU A 39 3.19 4.67 4.69
C LEU A 39 2.53 5.79 3.88
N ARG A 40 2.90 7.06 4.12
CA ARG A 40 2.40 8.21 3.33
C ARG A 40 2.64 8.10 1.82
N ASP A 41 3.80 7.60 1.42
CA ASP A 41 4.17 7.44 0.01
C ASP A 41 3.37 6.28 -0.59
N LEU A 42 3.24 5.19 0.18
CA LEU A 42 2.45 4.02 -0.23
C LEU A 42 0.96 4.37 -0.39
N LEU A 43 0.41 5.18 0.53
CA LEU A 43 -0.97 5.67 0.45
C LEU A 43 -1.17 6.59 -0.75
N SER A 44 -0.17 7.41 -1.08
CA SER A 44 -0.19 8.26 -2.28
C SER A 44 -0.23 7.44 -3.56
N GLU A 45 0.55 6.35 -3.62
CA GLU A 45 0.54 5.41 -4.74
C GLU A 45 -0.82 4.69 -4.86
N PHE A 46 -1.38 4.22 -3.75
CA PHE A 46 -2.71 3.60 -3.72
C PHE A 46 -3.82 4.58 -4.11
N ALA A 47 -3.73 5.84 -3.66
CA ALA A 47 -4.67 6.90 -4.03
C ALA A 47 -4.55 7.30 -5.51
N ALA A 48 -3.37 7.20 -6.12
CA ALA A 48 -3.19 7.41 -7.55
C ALA A 48 -3.75 6.24 -8.39
N ALA A 49 -3.76 5.03 -7.85
CA ALA A 49 -4.28 3.85 -8.52
C ALA A 49 -5.81 3.92 -8.72
N PRO A 50 -6.37 3.34 -9.80
CA PRO A 50 -7.80 3.30 -10.04
C PRO A 50 -8.52 2.31 -9.10
N ALA A 51 -9.81 2.53 -8.85
CA ALA A 51 -10.59 1.77 -7.85
C ALA A 51 -10.56 0.23 -8.04
N TRP A 52 -10.65 -0.24 -9.28
CA TRP A 52 -10.58 -1.67 -9.62
C TRP A 52 -9.20 -2.31 -9.37
N GLU A 53 -8.17 -1.47 -9.22
CA GLU A 53 -6.81 -1.89 -8.91
C GLU A 53 -6.56 -1.84 -7.41
N ARG A 54 -7.12 -0.84 -6.72
CA ARG A 54 -7.11 -0.68 -5.26
C ARG A 54 -7.54 -1.94 -4.53
N GLU A 55 -8.58 -2.62 -5.00
CA GLU A 55 -9.08 -3.89 -4.42
C GLU A 55 -8.04 -5.01 -4.41
N ARG A 56 -6.99 -4.92 -5.24
CA ARG A 56 -5.91 -5.90 -5.34
C ARG A 56 -4.66 -5.51 -4.56
N TYR A 57 -4.64 -4.36 -3.89
CA TYR A 57 -3.49 -3.95 -3.09
C TYR A 57 -3.57 -4.48 -1.66
N SER A 58 -2.40 -4.75 -1.10
CA SER A 58 -2.20 -5.11 0.29
C SER A 58 -0.92 -4.46 0.78
N LEU A 59 -0.97 -3.88 1.97
CA LEU A 59 0.15 -3.14 2.54
C LEU A 59 0.65 -3.89 3.77
N ILE A 60 1.96 -4.09 3.84
CA ILE A 60 2.60 -4.77 4.97
C ILE A 60 3.64 -3.81 5.53
N LEU A 61 3.47 -3.41 6.77
CA LEU A 61 4.44 -2.59 7.49
C LEU A 61 5.61 -3.43 8.01
N ASP A 62 6.75 -2.79 8.25
CA ASP A 62 7.98 -3.39 8.79
C ASP A 62 7.75 -4.04 10.18
N ASN A 63 6.81 -3.50 10.95
CA ASN A 63 6.41 -4.07 12.25
C ASN A 63 5.58 -5.38 12.12
N GLY A 64 5.33 -5.87 10.90
CA GLY A 64 4.55 -7.08 10.61
C GLY A 64 3.04 -6.85 10.53
N GLN A 65 2.56 -5.61 10.65
CA GLN A 65 1.15 -5.28 10.51
C GLN A 65 0.74 -5.29 9.04
N ALA A 66 -0.26 -6.09 8.70
CA ALA A 66 -0.84 -6.14 7.36
C ALA A 66 -2.16 -5.35 7.31
N PHE A 67 -2.34 -4.61 6.23
CA PHE A 67 -3.53 -3.83 5.91
C PHE A 67 -4.09 -4.28 4.57
N SER A 68 -5.40 -4.52 4.55
CA SER A 68 -6.12 -4.84 3.32
C SER A 68 -6.43 -3.57 2.54
N ALA A 69 -6.87 -3.71 1.28
CA ALA A 69 -7.34 -2.58 0.48
C ALA A 69 -8.37 -1.70 1.20
N ASP A 70 -9.29 -2.32 1.95
CA ASP A 70 -10.32 -1.61 2.73
C ASP A 70 -9.71 -0.83 3.91
N ASP A 71 -8.77 -1.44 4.64
CA ASP A 71 -8.05 -0.77 5.72
C ASP A 71 -7.22 0.42 5.21
N ILE A 72 -6.55 0.27 4.06
CA ILE A 72 -5.79 1.34 3.39
C ILE A 72 -6.74 2.46 2.97
N ALA A 73 -7.91 2.13 2.42
CA ALA A 73 -8.94 3.11 2.08
C ALA A 73 -9.46 3.84 3.33
N ALA A 74 -9.65 3.13 4.44
CA ALA A 74 -10.02 3.74 5.71
C ALA A 74 -8.92 4.69 6.24
N LEU A 75 -7.64 4.35 6.07
CA LEU A 75 -6.50 5.24 6.39
C LEU A 75 -6.51 6.53 5.56
N LEU A 76 -6.89 6.46 4.28
CA LEU A 76 -7.03 7.66 3.44
C LEU A 76 -8.19 8.56 3.87
N GLN A 77 -9.26 7.99 4.43
CA GLN A 77 -10.41 8.74 4.94
C GLN A 77 -10.14 9.39 6.31
N ARG A 78 -9.02 9.08 6.97
CA ARG A 78 -8.67 9.71 8.24
C ARG A 78 -8.43 11.21 8.05
N PRO A 79 -8.91 12.07 8.97
CA PRO A 79 -8.70 13.52 8.89
C PRO A 79 -7.21 13.89 9.01
N ASP A 80 -6.41 13.06 9.67
CA ASP A 80 -4.96 13.24 9.82
C ASP A 80 -4.14 12.59 8.69
N SER A 81 -4.78 12.13 7.62
CA SER A 81 -4.08 11.48 6.51
C SER A 81 -3.25 12.49 5.72
N PRO A 82 -1.97 12.20 5.41
CA PRO A 82 -1.11 13.12 4.65
C PRO A 82 -1.46 13.18 3.14
N VAL A 83 -2.44 12.38 2.69
CA VAL A 83 -2.78 12.16 1.27
C VAL A 83 -4.20 12.66 0.93
N GLN A 84 -4.75 13.59 1.72
CA GLN A 84 -6.07 14.20 1.45
C GLN A 84 -6.11 15.05 0.18
#